data_AF-A0A117KZ33-F1
#
_entry.id   AF-A0A117KZ33-F1
#
_cell.length_a   1.000
_cell.length_b   1.000
_cell.length_c   1.000
_cell.angle_alpha   90.00
_cell.angle_beta   90.00
_cell.angle_gamma   90.00
#
_symmetry.space_group_name_H-M   'P 1'
#
loop_
_entity.id
_entity.type
_entity.pdbx_description
1 polymer ?
#
loop_
_entity_poly.entity_id
_entity_poly.type
_entity_poly.pdbx_seq_one_letter_code
_entity_poly.pdbx_strand_id
1 'polypeptide(L)'
;MFDRTREFLKKLGLPGSDAWDLPTSTLRFPDGAHFRIEVPTVNSVEALRALLERAKELGVTINRVDDTYGMMRYSAKEIKEY
;
A
#
# COMPACT_ATOMS: atom_id res chain seq x y z
N MET A 1 24.38 17.36 4.11
CA MET A 1 24.46 17.24 2.63
C MET A 1 23.37 18.05 1.93
N PHE A 2 22.15 18.15 2.46
CA PHE A 2 21.03 18.85 1.80
C PHE A 2 20.69 20.22 2.39
N ASP A 3 21.52 20.78 3.27
CA ASP A 3 21.16 21.95 4.09
C ASP A 3 20.79 23.18 3.27
N ARG A 4 21.51 23.44 2.16
CA ARG A 4 21.17 24.53 1.22
C ARG A 4 19.79 24.34 0.58
N THR A 5 19.42 23.11 0.23
CA THR A 5 18.11 22.77 -0.34
C THR A 5 17.01 22.95 0.71
N ARG A 6 17.23 22.49 1.94
CA ARG A 6 16.27 22.66 3.04
C ARG A 6 15.98 24.13 3.32
N GLU A 7 17.02 24.97 3.36
CA GLU A 7 16.87 26.42 3.56
C GLU A 7 16.16 27.12 2.39
N PHE A 8 16.39 26.68 1.15
CA PHE A 8 15.67 27.19 0.00
C PHE A 8 14.18 26.83 0.03
N LEU A 9 13.83 25.59 0.37
CA LEU A 9 12.43 25.17 0.51
C LEU A 9 11.70 25.97 1.59
N LYS A 10 12.33 26.21 2.74
CA LYS A 10 11.76 27.05 3.81
C LYS A 10 11.47 28.48 3.33
N LYS A 11 12.34 29.09 2.50
CA LYS A 11 12.10 30.41 1.91
C LYS A 11 10.88 30.46 0.99
N LEU A 12 10.52 29.33 0.37
CA LEU A 12 9.31 29.19 -0.44
C LEU A 12 8.06 28.84 0.40
N GLY A 13 8.19 28.74 1.73
CA GLY A 13 7.11 28.28 2.61
C GLY A 13 6.86 26.76 2.55
N LEU A 14 7.80 25.98 2.00
CA LEU A 14 7.71 24.53 1.91
C LEU A 14 8.48 23.85 3.06
N PRO A 15 8.08 22.64 3.48
CA PRO A 15 8.82 21.87 4.48
C PRO A 15 10.25 21.58 4.03
N GLY A 16 11.22 21.82 4.93
CA GLY A 16 12.63 21.49 4.68
C GLY A 16 12.96 20.01 4.84
N SER A 17 12.02 19.20 5.36
CA SER A 17 12.10 17.75 5.57
C SER A 17 10.69 17.18 5.63
N ASP A 18 10.57 15.86 5.72
CA ASP A 18 9.31 15.25 6.14
C ASP A 18 8.92 15.78 7.53
N ALA A 19 7.62 15.84 7.76
CA ALA A 19 7.02 16.48 8.93
C ALA A 19 6.94 15.50 10.12
N TRP A 20 8.12 15.06 10.58
CA TRP A 20 8.28 14.13 11.71
C TRP A 20 7.77 14.69 13.04
N ASP A 21 7.60 16.01 13.13
CA ASP A 21 7.08 16.75 14.28
C ASP A 21 5.54 16.78 14.35
N LEU A 22 4.84 16.34 13.31
CA LEU A 22 3.38 16.27 13.33
C LEU A 22 2.87 15.24 14.35
N PRO A 23 1.73 15.52 15.02
CA PRO A 23 1.14 14.57 15.95
C PRO A 23 0.70 13.30 15.22
N THR A 24 0.85 12.16 15.89
CA THR A 24 0.31 10.88 15.39
C THR A 24 -1.21 10.97 15.33
N SER A 25 -1.79 10.64 14.17
CA SER A 25 -3.25 10.55 14.03
C SER A 25 -3.84 9.61 15.08
N THR A 26 -4.97 9.98 15.69
CA THR A 26 -5.72 9.14 16.62
C THR A 26 -6.75 8.24 15.94
N LEU A 27 -7.00 8.44 14.63
CA LEU A 27 -7.96 7.65 13.87
C LEU A 27 -7.45 6.23 13.64
N ARG A 28 -8.34 5.25 13.80
CA ARG A 28 -8.07 3.82 13.58
C ARG A 28 -9.23 3.17 12.84
N PHE A 29 -8.94 2.08 12.15
CA PHE A 29 -9.97 1.13 11.72
C PHE A 29 -10.58 0.41 12.93
N PRO A 30 -11.73 -0.26 12.79
CA PRO A 30 -12.38 -0.98 13.89
C PRO A 30 -11.52 -2.06 14.58
N ASP A 31 -10.53 -2.60 13.87
CA ASP A 31 -9.55 -3.57 14.41
C ASP A 31 -8.28 -2.90 14.97
N GLY A 32 -8.26 -1.58 15.08
CA GLY A 32 -7.13 -0.82 15.62
C GLY A 32 -6.00 -0.53 14.63
N ALA A 33 -6.14 -0.89 13.34
CA ALA A 33 -5.12 -0.58 12.35
C ALA A 33 -5.05 0.93 12.05
N HIS A 34 -3.85 1.43 11.75
CA HIS A 34 -3.62 2.82 11.32
C HIS A 34 -3.87 3.03 9.82
N PHE A 35 -3.60 2.00 9.02
CA PHE A 35 -3.72 2.03 7.57
C PHE A 35 -4.08 0.63 7.06
N ARG A 36 -4.42 0.55 5.77
CA ARG A 36 -4.66 -0.69 5.05
C ARG A 36 -3.71 -0.79 3.88
N ILE A 37 -3.35 -2.01 3.51
CA ILE A 37 -2.51 -2.27 2.35
C ILE A 37 -3.38 -2.85 1.25
N GLU A 38 -3.32 -2.19 0.09
CA GLU A 38 -3.84 -2.70 -1.16
C GLU A 38 -2.67 -2.98 -2.09
N VAL A 39 -2.70 -4.15 -2.74
CA VAL A 39 -1.73 -4.51 -3.77
C VAL A 39 -2.47 -4.65 -5.09
N PRO A 40 -2.34 -3.66 -5.99
CA PRO A 40 -3.07 -3.70 -7.23
C PRO A 40 -2.35 -4.51 -8.31
N THR A 41 -3.03 -4.79 -9.43
CA THR A 41 -2.45 -5.39 -10.65
C THR A 41 -1.94 -6.82 -10.43
N VAL A 42 -2.72 -7.62 -9.70
CA VAL A 42 -2.45 -9.05 -9.53
C VAL A 42 -3.37 -9.82 -10.46
N ASN A 43 -2.88 -10.07 -11.68
CA ASN A 43 -3.70 -10.55 -12.81
C ASN A 43 -3.59 -12.06 -13.07
N SER A 44 -3.01 -12.81 -12.12
CA SER A 44 -3.01 -14.27 -12.15
C SER A 44 -3.13 -14.84 -10.74
N VAL A 45 -3.67 -16.06 -10.67
CA VAL A 45 -3.82 -16.80 -9.41
C VAL A 45 -2.47 -17.12 -8.80
N GLU A 46 -1.46 -17.44 -9.61
CA GLU A 46 -0.10 -17.72 -9.17
C GLU A 46 0.53 -16.49 -8.51
N ALA A 47 0.33 -15.30 -9.11
CA ALA A 47 0.79 -14.05 -8.53
C ALA A 47 0.10 -13.74 -7.20
N LEU A 48 -1.22 -13.99 -7.10
CA LEU A 48 -1.96 -13.83 -5.85
C LEU A 48 -1.41 -14.77 -4.76
N ARG A 49 -1.21 -16.05 -5.08
CA ARG A 49 -0.67 -17.04 -4.13
C ARG A 49 0.72 -16.63 -3.63
N ALA A 50 1.63 -16.31 -4.55
CA ALA A 50 3.00 -15.88 -4.20
C ALA A 50 2.99 -14.61 -3.33
N LEU A 51 2.11 -13.65 -3.64
CA LEU A 51 1.95 -12.44 -2.84
C LEU A 51 1.48 -12.75 -1.41
N LEU A 52 0.45 -13.59 -1.25
CA LEU A 52 -0.11 -13.94 0.06
C LEU A 52 0.86 -14.78 0.89
N GLU A 53 1.57 -15.72 0.29
CA GLU A 53 2.63 -16.49 0.94
C GLU A 53 3.72 -15.56 1.47
N ARG A 54 4.20 -14.63 0.63
CA ARG A 54 5.24 -13.69 1.04
C ARG A 54 4.76 -12.71 2.11
N ALA A 55 3.52 -12.24 2.02
CA ALA A 55 2.93 -11.37 3.03
C ALA A 55 2.86 -12.07 4.40
N LYS A 56 2.47 -13.35 4.40
CA LYS A 56 2.46 -14.19 5.60
C LYS A 56 3.85 -14.34 6.22
N GLU A 57 4.87 -14.64 5.41
CA GLU A 57 6.26 -14.74 5.88
C GLU A 57 6.78 -13.44 6.50
N LEU A 58 6.39 -12.30 5.93
CA LEU A 58 6.78 -10.98 6.41
C LEU A 58 5.95 -10.48 7.58
N GLY A 59 4.87 -11.19 7.96
CA GLY A 59 3.92 -10.70 8.97
C GLY A 59 3.15 -9.45 8.52
N VAL A 60 3.01 -9.24 7.21
CA VAL A 60 2.31 -8.09 6.62
C VAL A 60 0.87 -8.48 6.31
N THR A 61 -0.09 -7.66 6.75
CA THR A 61 -1.50 -7.86 6.41
C THR A 61 -1.84 -7.11 5.12
N ILE A 62 -2.17 -7.85 4.06
CA ILE A 62 -2.77 -7.30 2.84
C ILE A 62 -4.28 -7.34 3.02
N ASN A 63 -4.94 -6.18 2.86
CA ASN A 63 -6.38 -6.05 3.09
C ASN A 63 -7.19 -6.18 1.81
N ARG A 64 -6.56 -5.88 0.66
CA ARG A 64 -7.19 -5.96 -0.64
C ARG A 64 -6.15 -6.26 -1.71
N VAL A 65 -6.55 -7.09 -2.66
CA VAL A 65 -5.85 -7.31 -3.92
C VAL A 65 -6.84 -7.04 -5.03
N ASP A 66 -6.38 -6.43 -6.12
CA ASP A 66 -7.22 -6.24 -7.30
C ASP A 66 -6.58 -6.83 -8.57
N ASP A 67 -7.47 -7.28 -9.46
CA ASP A 67 -7.17 -7.64 -10.82
C ASP A 67 -7.50 -6.43 -11.70
N THR A 68 -6.53 -5.94 -12.46
CA THR A 68 -6.69 -4.76 -13.32
C THR A 68 -6.96 -5.12 -14.78
N TYR A 69 -6.91 -6.42 -15.13
CA TYR A 69 -7.32 -6.90 -16.44
C TYR A 69 -8.85 -6.92 -16.58
N GLY A 70 -9.53 -7.12 -15.46
CA GLY A 70 -10.96 -7.16 -15.32
C GLY A 70 -11.46 -8.60 -15.20
N MET A 71 -12.05 -8.92 -14.05
CA MET A 71 -12.53 -10.27 -13.71
C MET A 71 -13.51 -10.85 -14.75
N MET A 72 -14.22 -10.00 -15.51
CA MET A 72 -15.14 -10.41 -16.58
C MET A 72 -14.46 -11.09 -17.79
N ARG A 73 -13.13 -11.02 -17.90
CA ARG A 73 -12.36 -11.68 -18.97
C ARG A 73 -12.07 -13.15 -18.68
N TYR A 74 -12.26 -13.57 -17.43
CA TYR A 74 -12.03 -14.94 -17.00
C TYR A 74 -13.33 -15.73 -17.08
N SER A 75 -13.20 -17.02 -17.40
CA SER A 75 -14.29 -17.96 -17.24
C SER A 75 -14.64 -18.13 -15.76
N ALA A 76 -15.87 -18.57 -15.49
CA ALA A 76 -16.28 -18.92 -14.12
C ALA A 76 -15.41 -20.03 -13.49
N LYS A 77 -14.69 -20.83 -14.30
CA LYS A 77 -13.74 -21.82 -13.81
C LYS A 77 -12.47 -21.13 -13.28
N GLU A 78 -11.88 -20.24 -14.07
CA GLU A 78 -10.67 -19.49 -13.68
C GLU A 78 -10.92 -18.60 -12.45
N ILE A 79 -12.10 -17.97 -12.36
CA ILE A 79 -12.48 -17.15 -11.19
C ILE A 79 -12.49 -17.98 -9.89
N LYS A 80 -12.82 -19.28 -9.95
CA LYS A 80 -12.83 -20.14 -8.75
C LYS A 80 -11.44 -20.56 -8.28
N GLU A 81 -10.40 -20.32 -9.09
CA GLU A 81 -9.03 -20.66 -8.72
C GLU A 81 -8.35 -19.56 -7.88
N TYR A 82 -8.88 -18.33 -7.95
CA TYR A 82 -8.55 -17.19 -7.08
C TYR A 82 -9.15 -17.35 -5.68
#